data_AF-A0A927IDY0-F1
#
_entry.id   AF-A0A927IDY0-F1
#
_cell.length_a   1.000
_cell.length_b   1.000
_cell.length_c   1.000
_cell.angle_alpha   90.00
_cell.angle_beta   90.00
_cell.angle_gamma   90.00
#
_symmetry.space_group_name_H-M   'P 1'
#
loop_
_entity.id
_entity.type
_entity.pdbx_description
1 polymer ?
#
loop_
_entity_poly.entity_id
_entity_poly.type
_entity_poly.pdbx_seq_one_letter_code
_entity_poly.pdbx_strand_id
1 'polypeptide(L)'
;MLTYAADKAENPYGGGGGPDPDPTQCTGTNGDNVAIPDNGSAVTSNITLSGCSGNASTSSKVEVHVQHTWRGDLTVDLLAPDGSSYRLKNASGNDSADDIHETYTVNLSSEARNGTWKLRLQDTARYDTGTLDTWTLTL
;
A
#
# COMPACT_ATOMS: atom_id res chain seq x y z
N MET A 1 9.94 -43.10 5.31
CA MET A 1 11.27 -42.61 5.74
C MET A 1 11.91 -41.98 4.52
N LEU A 2 12.24 -40.69 4.45
CA LEU A 2 12.54 -39.73 5.51
C LEU A 2 11.96 -38.36 5.18
N THR A 3 11.47 -37.71 6.23
CA THR A 3 11.16 -36.30 6.42
C THR A 3 12.38 -35.41 6.18
N TYR A 4 12.17 -34.18 5.70
CA TYR A 4 13.07 -33.08 6.01
C TYR A 4 12.23 -31.86 6.41
N ALA A 5 12.09 -31.69 7.72
CA ALA A 5 11.88 -30.38 8.31
C ALA A 5 13.24 -29.70 8.41
N ALA A 6 13.32 -28.41 8.10
CA ALA A 6 14.39 -27.55 8.58
C ALA A 6 13.71 -26.41 9.33
N ASP A 7 13.85 -26.44 10.65
CA ASP A 7 13.43 -25.37 11.55
C ASP A 7 14.69 -24.57 11.94
N LYS A 8 14.54 -23.24 11.92
CA LYS A 8 15.26 -22.17 12.63
C LYS A 8 16.72 -21.82 12.29
N ALA A 9 16.88 -20.53 11.96
CA ALA A 9 17.82 -19.66 12.67
C ALA A 9 17.23 -18.24 12.76
N GLU A 10 16.90 -17.78 13.96
CA GLU A 10 16.87 -16.33 14.22
C GLU A 10 18.31 -15.83 14.38
N ASN A 11 18.64 -14.67 13.80
CA ASN A 11 19.87 -13.94 14.12
C ASN A 11 19.52 -12.50 14.56
N PRO A 12 20.03 -12.02 15.71
CA PRO A 12 19.67 -10.74 16.31
C PRO A 12 20.63 -9.63 15.87
N TYR A 13 20.08 -8.47 15.49
CA TYR A 13 20.76 -7.22 15.12
C TYR A 13 21.67 -7.22 13.86
N GLY A 14 21.21 -6.55 12.79
CA GLY A 14 22.06 -6.12 11.67
C GLY A 14 21.29 -5.96 10.36
N GLY A 15 21.21 -4.74 9.83
CA GLY A 15 20.42 -4.41 8.65
C GLY A 15 20.93 -4.99 7.33
N GLY A 16 20.03 -4.98 6.33
CA GLY A 16 20.33 -5.25 4.92
C GLY A 16 19.32 -6.19 4.26
N GLY A 17 18.56 -5.66 3.30
CA GLY A 17 17.77 -6.43 2.33
C GLY A 17 16.39 -6.81 2.82
N GLY A 18 15.38 -6.00 2.45
CA GLY A 18 13.98 -6.43 2.55
C GLY A 18 13.77 -7.74 1.75
N PRO A 19 12.79 -8.57 2.14
CA PRO A 19 12.54 -9.85 1.50
C PRO A 19 12.27 -9.68 0.00
N ASP A 20 13.01 -10.42 -0.81
CA ASP A 20 12.76 -10.62 -2.24
C ASP A 20 11.34 -11.18 -2.40
N PRO A 21 10.44 -10.55 -3.19
CA PRO A 21 9.07 -11.03 -3.34
C PRO A 21 9.04 -12.45 -3.94
N ASP A 22 8.32 -13.34 -3.28
CA ASP A 22 8.05 -14.70 -3.76
C ASP A 22 7.44 -14.65 -5.19
N PRO A 23 8.08 -15.25 -6.20
CA PRO A 23 7.67 -15.15 -7.61
C PRO A 23 6.30 -15.79 -7.94
N THR A 24 5.59 -16.35 -6.95
CA THR A 24 4.26 -16.94 -7.14
C THR A 24 3.08 -16.00 -6.81
N GLN A 25 3.31 -14.91 -6.08
CA GLN A 25 2.32 -13.83 -5.89
C GLN A 25 2.90 -12.49 -6.30
N CYS A 26 2.19 -11.78 -7.18
CA CYS A 26 2.57 -10.42 -7.59
C CYS A 26 2.21 -9.43 -6.50
N THR A 27 3.03 -9.46 -5.46
CA THR A 27 2.84 -8.70 -4.22
C THR A 27 4.05 -7.84 -3.95
N GLY A 28 3.82 -6.64 -3.46
CA GLY A 28 4.88 -5.78 -2.94
C GLY A 28 4.39 -5.01 -1.72
N THR A 29 5.32 -4.62 -0.87
CA THR A 29 5.06 -3.80 0.32
C THR A 29 6.06 -2.65 0.34
N ASN A 30 5.60 -1.46 0.72
CA ASN A 30 6.45 -0.35 1.07
C ASN A 30 6.10 0.11 2.49
N GLY A 31 7.09 0.02 3.39
CA GLY A 31 6.98 0.43 4.79
C GLY A 31 7.77 1.69 5.14
N ASP A 32 8.14 2.50 4.13
CA ASP A 32 8.78 3.80 4.37
C ASP A 32 7.74 4.82 4.81
N ASN A 33 8.02 5.49 5.93
CA ASN A 33 7.13 6.51 6.46
C ASN A 33 7.03 7.72 5.51
N VAL A 34 5.81 8.12 5.17
CA VAL A 34 5.54 9.32 4.36
C VAL A 34 4.63 10.27 5.13
N ALA A 35 5.14 11.46 5.44
CA ALA A 35 4.36 12.50 6.11
C ALA A 35 3.22 13.01 5.21
N ILE A 36 2.03 13.13 5.79
CA ILE A 36 0.83 13.67 5.16
C ILE A 36 0.57 15.04 5.80
N PRO A 37 0.82 16.15 5.08
CA PRO A 37 0.64 17.49 5.62
C PRO A 37 -0.84 17.89 5.72
N ASP A 38 -1.17 18.63 6.78
CA ASP A 38 -2.49 19.21 7.07
C ASP A 38 -3.01 20.04 5.90
N ASN A 39 -4.21 19.73 5.42
CA ASN A 39 -4.86 20.37 4.25
C ASN A 39 -3.89 20.60 3.07
N GLY A 40 -2.96 19.67 2.87
CA GLY A 40 -1.77 19.89 2.07
C GLY A 40 -1.86 19.38 0.64
N SER A 41 -0.73 19.46 -0.07
CA SER A 41 -0.59 18.78 -1.35
C SER A 41 -0.58 17.27 -1.16
N ALA A 42 -1.15 16.54 -2.12
CA ALA A 42 -1.10 15.08 -2.11
C ALA A 42 0.34 14.56 -2.13
N VAL A 43 0.58 13.49 -1.38
CA VAL A 43 1.86 12.78 -1.29
C VAL A 43 1.75 11.40 -1.92
N THR A 44 2.88 10.82 -2.33
CA THR A 44 2.91 9.51 -2.98
C THR A 44 3.96 8.58 -2.39
N SER A 45 3.61 7.31 -2.22
CA SER A 45 4.54 6.19 -1.94
C SER A 45 4.50 5.19 -3.10
N ASN A 46 5.64 4.59 -3.44
CA ASN A 46 5.79 3.78 -4.65
C ASN A 46 6.09 2.32 -4.32
N ILE A 47 5.51 1.39 -5.09
CA ILE A 47 5.91 -0.01 -5.17
C ILE A 47 6.22 -0.31 -6.63
N THR A 48 7.39 -0.88 -6.91
CA THR A 48 7.74 -1.35 -8.25
C THR A 48 7.67 -2.87 -8.28
N LEU A 49 6.79 -3.40 -9.15
CA LEU A 49 6.67 -4.83 -9.38
C LEU A 49 7.30 -5.19 -10.72
N SER A 50 8.06 -6.29 -10.72
CA SER A 50 8.72 -6.84 -11.90
C SER A 50 8.65 -8.36 -11.88
N GLY A 51 8.80 -9.01 -13.03
CA GLY A 51 8.69 -10.48 -13.14
C GLY A 51 7.24 -11.01 -13.14
N CYS A 52 6.26 -10.12 -13.07
CA CYS A 52 4.83 -10.40 -13.06
C CYS A 52 4.21 -10.26 -14.46
N SER A 53 4.13 -11.35 -15.21
CA SER A 53 3.56 -11.32 -16.57
C SER A 53 2.05 -11.06 -16.58
N GLY A 54 1.48 -10.49 -17.64
CA GLY A 54 0.02 -10.32 -17.78
C GLY A 54 -0.59 -9.23 -16.87
N ASN A 55 -1.92 -9.27 -16.76
CA ASN A 55 -2.71 -8.26 -16.06
C ASN A 55 -3.04 -8.66 -14.63
N ALA A 56 -3.39 -7.68 -13.80
CA ALA A 56 -3.81 -7.89 -12.42
C ALA A 56 -5.19 -8.55 -12.31
N SER A 57 -5.58 -8.95 -11.09
CA SER A 57 -6.87 -9.57 -10.81
C SER A 57 -8.02 -8.56 -10.79
N THR A 58 -9.24 -9.05 -10.99
CA THR A 58 -10.47 -8.31 -10.67
C THR A 58 -10.69 -8.12 -9.16
N SER A 59 -9.91 -8.83 -8.35
CA SER A 59 -9.98 -8.84 -6.88
C SER A 59 -8.63 -8.54 -6.22
N SER A 60 -7.78 -7.75 -6.90
CA SER A 60 -6.53 -7.26 -6.33
C SER A 60 -6.78 -6.50 -5.03
N LYS A 61 -5.81 -6.52 -4.12
CA LYS A 61 -5.93 -5.94 -2.78
C LYS A 61 -4.90 -4.85 -2.54
N VAL A 62 -5.33 -3.81 -1.83
CA VAL A 62 -4.46 -2.75 -1.31
C VAL A 62 -4.69 -2.65 0.19
N GLU A 63 -3.72 -3.10 0.98
CA GLU A 63 -3.72 -2.94 2.43
C GLU A 63 -2.98 -1.65 2.78
N VAL A 64 -3.58 -0.79 3.60
CA VAL A 64 -3.08 0.56 3.90
C VAL A 64 -3.08 0.79 5.41
N HIS A 65 -1.94 1.23 5.93
CA HIS A 65 -1.74 1.62 7.31
C HIS A 65 -1.29 3.08 7.40
N VAL A 66 -2.13 3.92 7.98
CA VAL A 66 -1.87 5.35 8.17
C VAL A 66 -2.19 5.74 9.60
N GLN A 67 -1.27 6.45 10.25
CA GLN A 67 -1.54 7.17 11.48
C GLN A 67 -2.17 8.52 11.17
N HIS A 68 -3.37 8.80 11.68
CA HIS A 68 -4.10 10.05 11.52
C HIS A 68 -5.19 10.19 12.59
N THR A 69 -5.28 11.32 13.28
CA THR A 69 -6.27 11.57 14.34
C THR A 69 -7.70 11.79 13.82
N TRP A 70 -7.87 11.93 12.51
CA TRP A 70 -9.18 11.96 11.87
C TRP A 70 -9.14 11.36 10.46
N ARG A 71 -9.32 10.04 10.34
CA ARG A 71 -9.13 9.38 9.04
C ARG A 71 -10.14 9.82 7.97
N GLY A 72 -11.25 10.43 8.39
CA GLY A 72 -12.27 11.01 7.53
C GLY A 72 -11.75 12.13 6.62
N ASP A 73 -10.61 12.73 6.93
CA ASP A 73 -10.07 13.84 6.12
C ASP A 73 -9.26 13.35 4.92
N LEU A 74 -8.84 12.08 4.97
CA LEU A 74 -7.98 11.47 3.99
C LEU A 74 -8.75 11.02 2.75
N THR A 75 -8.22 11.43 1.59
CA THR A 75 -8.46 10.74 0.33
C THR A 75 -7.30 9.80 0.03
N VAL A 76 -7.63 8.60 -0.49
CA VAL A 76 -6.63 7.60 -0.86
C VAL A 76 -6.94 7.09 -2.27
N ASP A 77 -5.96 7.20 -3.17
CA ASP A 77 -6.02 6.70 -4.54
C ASP A 77 -4.86 5.74 -4.81
N LEU A 78 -5.12 4.68 -5.57
CA LEU A 78 -4.07 3.88 -6.21
C LEU A 78 -3.88 4.38 -7.64
N LEU A 79 -2.64 4.67 -8.03
CA LEU A 79 -2.25 4.99 -9.39
C LEU A 79 -1.55 3.77 -10.02
N ALA A 80 -2.08 3.32 -11.15
CA ALA A 80 -1.53 2.25 -11.95
C ALA A 80 -0.33 2.72 -12.79
N PRO A 81 0.50 1.80 -13.32
CA PRO A 81 1.68 2.15 -14.11
C PRO A 81 1.38 2.95 -15.38
N ASP A 82 0.17 2.82 -15.93
CA ASP A 82 -0.31 3.54 -17.11
C ASP A 82 -0.83 4.96 -16.78
N GLY A 83 -0.95 5.31 -15.50
CA GLY A 83 -1.49 6.57 -15.01
C GLY A 83 -2.98 6.55 -14.63
N SER A 84 -3.68 5.43 -14.83
CA SER A 84 -5.06 5.23 -14.37
C SER A 84 -5.16 5.34 -12.85
N SER A 85 -6.25 5.91 -12.34
CA SER A 85 -6.44 6.22 -10.92
C SER A 85 -7.67 5.51 -10.37
N TYR A 86 -7.53 4.87 -9.21
CA TYR A 86 -8.57 4.13 -8.51
C TYR A 86 -8.77 4.68 -7.11
N ARG A 87 -9.95 5.24 -6.85
CA ARG A 87 -10.33 5.76 -5.53
C ARG A 87 -10.54 4.60 -4.54
N LEU A 88 -9.69 4.53 -3.52
CA LEU A 88 -9.80 3.53 -2.45
C LEU A 88 -10.67 4.06 -1.29
N LYS A 89 -10.44 5.31 -0.91
CA LYS A 89 -11.18 5.98 0.17
C LYS A 89 -11.48 7.43 -0.19
N ASN A 90 -12.75 7.82 -0.02
CA ASN A 90 -13.17 9.21 -0.06
C ASN A 90 -13.02 9.86 1.32
N ALA A 91 -12.71 11.15 1.33
CA ALA A 91 -12.89 11.96 2.52
C ALA A 91 -14.39 11.98 2.90
N SER A 92 -14.65 11.93 4.21
CA SER A 92 -15.98 11.90 4.81
C SER A 92 -15.89 12.54 6.19
N GLY A 93 -16.52 13.71 6.36
CA GLY A 93 -16.58 14.41 7.65
C GLY A 93 -17.35 13.66 8.75
N ASN A 94 -18.00 12.54 8.41
CA ASN A 94 -18.69 11.66 9.38
C ASN A 94 -17.83 10.46 9.80
N ASP A 95 -16.62 10.30 9.26
CA ASP A 95 -15.70 9.21 9.62
C ASP A 95 -14.63 9.70 10.60
N SER A 96 -15.07 9.94 11.84
CA SER A 96 -14.30 10.59 12.90
C SER A 96 -13.37 9.66 13.69
N ALA A 97 -13.08 8.48 13.16
CA ALA A 97 -12.21 7.53 13.84
C ALA A 97 -10.75 7.79 13.49
N ASP A 98 -9.88 7.39 14.40
CA ASP A 98 -8.44 7.41 14.20
C ASP A 98 -8.03 6.34 13.18
N ASP A 99 -6.93 6.64 12.50
CA ASP A 99 -6.10 5.75 11.68
C ASP A 99 -6.80 5.02 10.53
N ILE A 100 -6.01 4.66 9.52
CA ILE A 100 -6.45 3.71 8.49
C ILE A 100 -5.72 2.40 8.76
N HIS A 101 -6.47 1.32 8.97
CA HIS A 101 -5.99 -0.06 9.00
C HIS A 101 -6.94 -0.92 8.16
N GLU A 102 -6.93 -0.68 6.86
CA GLU A 102 -7.96 -1.15 5.94
C GLU A 102 -7.36 -1.89 4.75
N THR A 103 -8.11 -2.87 4.24
CA THR A 103 -7.80 -3.54 2.97
C THR A 103 -8.89 -3.26 1.95
N TYR A 104 -8.52 -2.61 0.87
CA TYR A 104 -9.39 -2.31 -0.25
C TYR A 104 -9.28 -3.41 -1.31
N THR A 105 -10.42 -3.86 -1.85
CA THR A 105 -10.45 -4.74 -3.03
C THR A 105 -10.79 -3.92 -4.26
N VAL A 106 -9.96 -4.02 -5.30
CA VAL A 106 -10.06 -3.19 -6.50
C VAL A 106 -9.98 -4.08 -7.73
N ASN A 107 -10.82 -3.79 -8.72
CA ASN A 107 -10.69 -4.42 -10.04
C ASN A 107 -9.60 -3.72 -10.84
N LEU A 108 -8.47 -4.40 -11.02
CA LEU A 108 -7.31 -3.94 -11.77
C LEU A 108 -7.07 -4.78 -13.04
N SER A 109 -8.07 -5.52 -13.53
CA SER A 109 -7.86 -6.48 -14.63
C SER A 109 -7.48 -5.86 -15.98
N SER A 110 -7.64 -4.54 -16.13
CA SER A 110 -7.13 -3.78 -17.28
C SER A 110 -5.63 -3.48 -17.19
N GLU A 111 -5.04 -3.57 -16.00
CA GLU A 111 -3.71 -3.05 -15.71
C GLU A 111 -2.63 -4.12 -15.81
N ALA A 112 -1.51 -3.78 -16.43
CA ALA A 112 -0.32 -4.62 -16.42
C ALA A 112 0.23 -4.71 -14.98
N ARG A 113 0.57 -5.93 -14.54
CA ARG A 113 1.10 -6.13 -13.18
C ARG A 113 2.47 -5.47 -12.98
N ASN A 114 3.33 -5.59 -13.99
CA ASN A 114 4.65 -4.99 -13.99
C ASN A 114 4.59 -3.48 -14.14
N GLY A 115 5.37 -2.78 -13.32
CA GLY A 115 5.51 -1.34 -13.38
C GLY A 115 5.55 -0.71 -12.00
N THR A 116 5.57 0.62 -11.98
CA THR A 116 5.53 1.40 -10.75
C THR A 116 4.09 1.76 -10.42
N TRP A 117 3.61 1.17 -9.34
CA TRP A 117 2.34 1.51 -8.70
C TRP A 117 2.58 2.57 -7.63
N LYS A 118 1.62 3.48 -7.46
CA LYS A 118 1.73 4.56 -6.46
C LYS A 118 0.48 4.62 -5.60
N LEU A 119 0.67 4.63 -4.29
CA LEU A 119 -0.38 5.04 -3.36
C LEU A 119 -0.30 6.55 -3.21
N ARG A 120 -1.38 7.26 -3.53
CA ARG A 120 -1.51 8.71 -3.36
C ARG A 120 -2.44 9.00 -2.19
N LEU A 121 -1.97 9.78 -1.24
CA LEU A 121 -2.74 10.20 -0.06
C LEU A 121 -2.80 11.72 0.01
N GLN A 122 -3.93 12.24 0.46
CA GLN A 122 -4.08 13.67 0.73
C GLN A 122 -5.04 13.88 1.89
N ASP A 123 -4.61 14.64 2.88
CA ASP A 123 -5.49 15.29 3.83
C ASP A 123 -6.14 16.52 3.18
N THR A 124 -7.47 16.56 3.22
CA THR A 124 -8.31 17.58 2.59
C THR A 124 -9.06 18.46 3.58
N ALA A 125 -8.84 18.27 4.88
CA ALA A 125 -9.39 19.10 5.95
C ALA A 125 -8.26 19.76 6.76
N ARG A 126 -8.65 20.60 7.70
CA ARG A 126 -7.70 21.33 8.57
C ARG A 126 -7.58 20.65 9.92
N TYR A 127 -6.45 20.91 10.58
CA TYR A 127 -6.13 20.65 12.00
C TYR A 127 -5.52 19.29 12.31
N ASP A 128 -5.47 18.39 11.34
CA ASP A 128 -4.93 17.06 11.49
C ASP A 128 -3.74 16.87 10.54
N THR A 129 -2.81 16.00 10.93
CA THR A 129 -1.70 15.57 10.08
C THR A 129 -1.56 14.08 10.26
N GLY A 130 -0.91 13.41 9.31
CA GLY A 130 -0.65 11.99 9.48
C GLY A 130 0.65 11.51 8.88
N THR A 131 0.80 10.20 8.93
CA THR A 131 1.93 9.48 8.35
C THR A 131 1.41 8.18 7.77
N LEU A 132 1.68 7.94 6.48
CA LEU A 132 1.60 6.59 5.93
C LEU A 132 2.75 5.79 6.54
N ASP A 133 2.43 4.67 7.19
CA ASP A 133 3.43 3.76 7.77
C ASP A 133 3.79 2.66 6.79
N THR A 134 2.78 1.97 6.26
CA THR A 134 2.98 0.87 5.31
C THR A 134 1.79 0.69 4.39
N TRP A 135 2.06 0.15 3.22
CA TRP A 135 1.03 -0.39 2.36
C TRP A 135 1.52 -1.58 1.55
N THR A 136 0.60 -2.50 1.26
CA THR A 136 0.85 -3.71 0.48
C THR A 136 -0.10 -3.75 -0.70
N LEU A 137 0.43 -4.05 -1.88
CA LEU A 137 -0.33 -4.29 -3.09
C LEU A 137 -0.21 -5.76 -3.49
N THR A 138 -1.35 -6.43 -3.67
CA THR A 138 -1.44 -7.82 -4.15
C THR A 138 -2.27 -7.85 -5.41
N LEU A 139 -1.65 -8.16 -6.55
CA LEU A 139 -2.26 -8.09 -7.89
C LEU A 139 -2.84 -9.39 -8.41
#